data_AF-A0A915LL53-F1
#
_entry.id   AF-A0A915LL53-F1
#
_cell.length_a   1.000
_cell.length_b   1.000
_cell.length_c   1.000
_cell.angle_alpha   90.00
_cell.angle_beta   90.00
_cell.angle_gamma   90.00
#
_symmetry.space_group_name_H-M   'P 1'
#
loop_
_entity.id
_entity.type
_entity.pdbx_description
1 polymer ?
#
loop_
_entity_poly.entity_id
_entity_poly.type
_entity_poly.pdbx_seq_one_letter_code
_entity_poly.pdbx_strand_id
1 'polypeptide(L)'
;MTYRKVSQQDLQHQSREIRSQLFEQIKCLEQRSNDKVAIFQEINDFLKKRAELDLQYSKELDKLVKSVMMRHKAERQRRPNWSIYSICNLWQQIVDDAKDEAKQRSIIADVCANYIIPGINNKCNSLQKMSKKCRDIALLAAGEVMRVLNELSLAMRTYH
;
A
#
# COMPACT_ATOMS: atom_id res chain seq x y z
N MET A 1 30.91 -38.60 -36.61
CA MET A 1 31.43 -37.75 -35.50
C MET A 1 30.86 -36.33 -35.48
N THR A 2 30.54 -35.71 -36.62
CA THR A 2 30.08 -34.32 -36.72
C THR A 2 28.70 -34.07 -36.09
N TYR A 3 27.68 -34.88 -36.42
CA TYR A 3 26.34 -34.80 -35.82
C TYR A 3 26.30 -34.96 -34.28
N ARG A 4 27.28 -35.70 -33.71
CA ARG A 4 27.42 -35.90 -32.25
C ARG A 4 27.87 -34.63 -31.53
N LYS A 5 28.86 -33.94 -32.09
CA LYS A 5 29.33 -32.67 -31.53
C LYS A 5 28.26 -31.59 -31.63
N VAL A 6 27.52 -31.55 -32.74
CA VAL A 6 26.42 -30.60 -32.97
C VAL A 6 25.30 -30.81 -31.94
N SER A 7 24.78 -32.02 -31.76
CA SER A 7 23.72 -32.29 -30.77
C SER A 7 24.11 -32.00 -29.31
N GLN A 8 25.37 -32.26 -28.92
CA GLN A 8 25.86 -31.87 -27.59
C GLN A 8 26.00 -30.35 -27.43
N GLN A 9 26.43 -29.66 -28.48
CA GLN A 9 26.54 -28.20 -28.48
C GLN A 9 25.15 -27.55 -28.41
N ASP A 10 24.17 -28.10 -29.12
CA ASP A 10 22.79 -27.64 -29.12
C ASP A 10 22.16 -27.79 -27.73
N LEU A 11 22.31 -28.95 -27.08
CA LEU A 11 21.82 -29.15 -25.72
C LEU A 11 22.49 -28.19 -24.71
N GLN A 12 23.81 -27.97 -24.83
CA GLN A 12 24.51 -27.02 -23.97
C GLN A 12 24.05 -25.58 -24.20
N HIS A 13 23.75 -25.22 -25.44
CA HIS A 13 23.19 -23.92 -25.78
C HIS A 13 21.78 -23.77 -25.17
N GLN A 14 20.88 -24.72 -25.41
CA GLN A 14 19.53 -24.72 -24.83
C GLN A 14 19.54 -24.72 -23.29
N SER A 15 20.46 -25.46 -22.66
CA SER A 15 20.58 -25.47 -21.19
C SER A 15 21.01 -24.11 -20.63
N ARG A 16 21.83 -23.36 -21.37
CA ARG A 16 22.20 -21.98 -21.00
C ARG A 16 21.02 -21.02 -21.18
N GLU A 17 20.29 -21.14 -22.29
CA GLU A 17 19.08 -20.36 -22.57
C GLU A 17 18.02 -20.56 -21.47
N ILE A 18 17.68 -21.81 -21.15
CA ILE A 18 16.71 -22.15 -20.10
C ILE A 18 17.14 -21.56 -18.75
N ARG A 19 18.42 -21.70 -18.39
CA ARG A 19 18.95 -21.12 -17.15
C ARG A 19 18.79 -19.61 -17.12
N SER A 20 19.16 -18.93 -18.20
CA SER A 20 19.04 -17.48 -18.34
C SER A 20 17.59 -17.04 -18.15
N GLN A 21 16.65 -17.69 -18.84
CA GLN A 21 15.22 -17.39 -18.75
C GLN A 21 14.67 -17.61 -17.34
N LEU A 22 15.03 -18.70 -16.67
CA LEU A 22 14.60 -18.96 -15.28
C LEU A 22 15.11 -17.89 -14.31
N PHE A 23 16.37 -17.49 -14.42
CA PHE A 23 16.90 -16.40 -13.60
C PHE A 23 16.19 -15.07 -13.87
N GLU A 24 15.89 -14.76 -15.13
CA GLU A 24 15.21 -13.53 -15.49
C GLU A 24 13.75 -13.52 -15.00
N GLN A 25 13.06 -14.67 -15.06
CA GLN A 25 11.72 -14.82 -14.50
C GLN A 25 11.70 -14.59 -12.99
N ILE A 26 12.70 -15.12 -12.25
CA ILE A 26 12.83 -14.89 -10.80
C ILE A 26 13.02 -13.40 -10.50
N LYS A 27 13.93 -12.73 -11.22
CA LYS A 27 14.14 -11.27 -11.07
C LYS A 27 12.88 -10.48 -11.37
N CYS A 28 12.15 -10.83 -12.44
CA CYS A 28 10.91 -10.17 -12.81
C CYS A 28 9.86 -10.30 -11.69
N LEU A 29 9.72 -11.49 -11.07
CA LEU A 29 8.81 -11.69 -9.95
C LEU A 29 9.17 -10.83 -8.73
N GLU A 30 10.45 -10.69 -8.44
CA GLU A 30 10.94 -9.83 -7.35
C GLU A 30 10.69 -8.37 -7.62
N GLN A 31 11.02 -7.90 -8.83
CA GLN A 31 10.80 -6.52 -9.23
C GLN A 31 9.31 -6.15 -9.11
N ARG A 32 8.42 -7.02 -9.61
CA ARG A 32 6.97 -6.83 -9.50
C ARG A 32 6.49 -6.73 -8.05
N SER A 33 7.12 -7.45 -7.12
CA SER A 33 6.79 -7.31 -5.69
C SER A 33 7.32 -6.00 -5.12
N ASN A 34 8.54 -5.60 -5.49
CA ASN A 34 9.14 -4.35 -5.03
C ASN A 34 8.35 -3.14 -5.52
N ASP A 35 7.90 -3.13 -6.77
CA ASP A 35 7.08 -2.06 -7.34
C ASP A 35 5.76 -1.90 -6.57
N LYS A 36 5.11 -3.02 -6.24
CA LYS A 36 3.89 -3.01 -5.42
C LYS A 36 4.14 -2.46 -4.01
N VAL A 37 5.25 -2.82 -3.38
CA VAL A 37 5.64 -2.28 -2.07
C VAL A 37 5.87 -0.77 -2.15
N ALA A 38 6.54 -0.29 -3.20
CA ALA A 38 6.75 1.14 -3.42
C ALA A 38 5.41 1.89 -3.55
N ILE A 39 4.47 1.37 -4.34
CA ILE A 39 3.12 1.95 -4.47
C ILE A 39 2.40 1.98 -3.12
N PHE A 40 2.45 0.90 -2.34
CA PHE A 40 1.84 0.89 -1.01
C PHE A 40 2.48 1.93 -0.08
N GLN A 41 3.79 2.15 -0.17
CA GLN A 41 4.49 3.15 0.61
C GLN A 41 4.05 4.58 0.23
N GLU A 42 3.93 4.88 -1.07
CA GLU A 42 3.41 6.16 -1.55
C GLU A 42 1.97 6.43 -1.04
N ILE A 43 1.09 5.42 -1.13
CA ILE A 43 -0.28 5.52 -0.59
C ILE A 43 -0.25 5.76 0.92
N ASN A 44 0.63 5.08 1.65
CA ASN A 44 0.77 5.23 3.10
C ASN A 44 1.17 6.66 3.48
N ASP A 45 2.17 7.21 2.80
CA ASP A 45 2.67 8.55 3.08
C ASP A 45 1.65 9.64 2.71
N PHE A 46 0.91 9.45 1.61
CA PHE A 46 -0.24 10.30 1.29
C PHE A 46 -1.32 10.25 2.39
N LEU A 47 -1.69 9.06 2.85
CA LEU A 47 -2.72 8.89 3.87
C LEU A 47 -2.33 9.47 5.23
N LYS A 48 -1.05 9.35 5.61
CA LYS A 48 -0.52 10.02 6.81
C LYS A 48 -0.69 11.52 6.69
N LYS A 49 -0.28 12.10 5.56
CA LYS A 49 -0.37 13.55 5.38
C LYS A 49 -1.83 14.02 5.35
N ARG A 50 -2.71 13.26 4.71
CA ARG A 50 -4.14 13.52 4.69
C ARG A 50 -4.77 13.46 6.09
N ALA A 51 -4.42 12.46 6.89
CA ALA A 51 -4.93 12.33 8.26
C ALA A 51 -4.48 13.50 9.16
N GLU A 52 -3.23 13.95 9.04
CA GLU A 52 -2.74 15.15 9.72
C GLU A 52 -3.55 16.39 9.35
N LEU A 53 -3.84 16.58 8.06
CA LEU A 53 -4.61 17.72 7.56
C LEU A 53 -6.07 17.67 8.03
N ASP A 54 -6.73 16.52 7.97
CA ASP A 54 -8.10 16.35 8.47
C ASP A 54 -8.17 16.64 9.99
N LEU A 55 -7.17 16.22 10.76
CA LEU A 55 -7.09 16.50 12.20
C LEU A 55 -6.83 17.98 12.49
N GLN A 56 -5.96 18.64 11.71
CA GLN A 56 -5.71 20.08 11.84
C GLN A 56 -6.98 20.88 11.52
N TYR A 57 -7.66 20.55 10.43
CA TYR A 57 -8.92 21.17 10.04
C TYR A 57 -9.98 21.02 11.14
N SER A 58 -10.12 19.80 11.68
CA SER A 58 -11.01 19.53 12.81
C SER A 58 -10.74 20.44 14.00
N LYS A 59 -9.47 20.59 14.41
CA LYS A 59 -9.07 21.41 15.57
C LYS A 59 -9.36 22.90 15.35
N GLU A 60 -9.04 23.44 14.18
CA GLU A 60 -9.29 24.85 13.88
C GLU A 60 -10.79 25.15 13.78
N LEU A 61 -11.58 24.25 13.20
CA LEU A 61 -13.02 24.40 13.10
C LEU A 61 -13.69 24.31 14.48
N ASP A 62 -13.29 23.35 15.34
CA ASP A 62 -13.78 23.25 16.72
C ASP A 62 -13.44 24.51 17.55
N LYS A 63 -12.25 25.07 17.35
CA LYS A 63 -11.84 26.33 17.98
C LYS A 63 -12.72 27.50 17.53
N LEU A 64 -13.04 27.59 16.24
CA LEU A 64 -13.96 28.60 15.69
C LEU A 64 -15.35 28.45 16.32
N VAL A 65 -15.92 27.25 16.32
CA VAL A 65 -17.23 26.94 16.92
C VAL A 65 -17.27 27.37 18.38
N LYS A 66 -16.26 26.99 19.18
CA LYS A 66 -16.16 27.36 20.60
C LYS A 66 -16.10 28.87 20.80
N SER A 67 -15.30 29.59 20.00
CA SER A 67 -15.16 31.04 20.07
C SER A 67 -16.48 31.76 19.79
N VAL A 68 -17.17 31.34 18.72
CA VAL A 68 -18.45 31.90 18.28
C VAL A 68 -19.55 31.63 19.32
N MET A 69 -19.62 30.41 19.85
CA MET A 69 -20.58 30.04 20.89
C MET A 69 -20.35 30.79 22.21
N MET A 70 -19.09 31.01 22.61
CA MET A 70 -18.77 31.82 23.80
C MET A 70 -19.25 33.27 23.63
N ARG A 71 -19.00 33.88 22.46
CA ARG A 71 -19.47 35.24 22.16
C ARG A 71 -21.00 35.33 22.17
N HIS A 72 -21.67 34.37 21.53
CA HIS A 72 -23.13 34.32 21.50
C HIS A 72 -23.72 34.21 22.91
N LYS A 73 -23.15 33.35 23.78
CA LYS A 73 -23.58 33.21 25.17
C LYS A 73 -23.43 34.51 25.96
N ALA A 74 -22.35 35.27 25.73
CA ALA A 74 -22.11 36.56 26.40
C ALA A 74 -23.13 37.64 25.97
N GLU A 75 -23.58 37.63 24.72
CA GLU A 75 -24.56 38.59 24.19
C GLU A 75 -26.02 38.24 24.52
N ARG A 76 -26.30 36.99 24.93
CA ARG A 76 -27.65 36.48 25.16
C ARG A 76 -28.46 37.32 26.17
N GLN A 77 -27.82 37.81 27.24
CA GLN A 77 -28.49 38.66 28.24
C GLN A 77 -28.88 40.04 27.68
N ARG A 78 -28.17 40.53 26.65
CA ARG A 78 -28.44 41.83 26.00
C ARG A 78 -29.48 41.72 24.88
N ARG A 79 -29.89 40.50 24.50
CA ARG A 79 -30.82 40.22 23.40
C ARG A 79 -31.86 39.15 23.81
N PRO A 80 -32.82 39.49 24.71
CA PRO A 80 -33.77 38.52 25.27
C PRO A 80 -34.72 37.89 24.25
N ASN A 81 -35.06 38.60 23.17
CA ASN A 81 -35.99 38.11 22.14
C ASN A 81 -35.28 37.40 20.98
N TRP A 82 -33.97 37.17 21.08
CA TRP A 82 -33.15 36.73 19.95
C TRP A 82 -33.56 35.34 19.43
N SER A 83 -33.94 34.44 20.31
CA SER A 83 -34.36 33.07 19.96
C SER A 83 -35.70 32.99 19.21
N ILE A 84 -36.44 34.10 19.09
CA ILE A 84 -37.73 34.14 18.40
C ILE A 84 -37.54 34.35 16.88
N TYR A 85 -36.38 34.85 16.46
CA TYR A 85 -36.11 35.13 15.05
C TYR A 85 -35.58 33.90 14.32
N SER A 86 -36.15 33.59 13.15
CA SER A 86 -35.73 32.46 12.29
C SER A 86 -34.26 32.52 11.87
N ILE A 87 -33.71 33.72 11.69
CA ILE A 87 -32.29 33.96 11.35
C ILE A 87 -31.36 33.44 12.47
N CYS A 88 -31.82 33.42 13.71
CA CYS A 88 -31.03 32.95 14.85
C CYS A 88 -31.00 31.43 14.91
N ASN A 89 -32.09 30.78 14.52
CA ASN A 89 -32.13 29.33 14.33
C ASN A 89 -31.24 28.91 13.16
N LEU A 90 -31.26 29.65 12.05
CA LEU A 90 -30.35 29.42 10.92
C LEU A 90 -28.88 29.56 11.34
N TRP A 91 -28.55 30.61 12.09
CA TRP A 91 -27.20 30.79 12.62
C TRP A 91 -26.79 29.63 13.53
N GLN A 92 -27.66 29.19 14.43
CA GLN A 92 -27.38 28.05 15.33
C GLN A 92 -27.14 26.77 14.53
N GLN A 93 -27.96 26.51 13.51
CA GLN A 93 -27.79 25.36 12.62
C GLN A 93 -26.43 25.38 11.91
N ILE A 94 -26.01 26.53 11.36
CA ILE A 94 -24.69 26.64 10.70
C ILE A 94 -23.55 26.34 11.67
N VAL A 95 -23.67 26.79 12.93
CA VAL A 95 -22.66 26.51 13.96
C VAL A 95 -22.64 25.04 14.37
N ASP A 96 -23.81 24.41 14.45
CA ASP A 96 -23.92 22.98 14.76
C ASP A 96 -23.41 22.11 13.61
N ASP A 97 -23.70 22.46 12.35
CA ASP A 97 -23.16 21.79 11.17
C ASP A 97 -21.61 21.83 11.15
N ALA A 98 -21.02 23.00 11.47
CA ALA A 98 -19.57 23.15 11.58
C ALA A 98 -18.97 22.30 12.72
N LYS A 99 -19.69 22.17 13.84
CA LYS A 99 -19.28 21.33 14.95
C LYS A 99 -19.30 19.84 14.58
N ASP A 100 -20.33 19.42 13.87
CA ASP A 100 -20.46 18.05 13.39
C ASP A 100 -19.42 17.72 12.33
N GLU A 101 -19.11 18.65 11.42
CA GLU A 101 -18.02 18.51 10.46
C GLU A 101 -16.67 18.35 11.18
N ALA A 102 -16.37 19.20 12.17
CA ALA A 102 -15.15 19.09 12.97
C ALA A 102 -15.02 17.70 13.61
N LYS A 103 -16.11 17.18 14.17
CA LYS A 103 -16.15 15.83 14.77
C LYS A 103 -15.90 14.74 13.73
N GLN A 104 -16.59 14.80 12.59
CA GLN A 104 -16.43 13.81 11.51
C GLN A 104 -14.99 13.79 10.98
N ARG A 105 -14.38 14.96 10.78
CA ARG A 105 -12.98 15.09 10.34
C ARG A 105 -12.01 14.47 11.33
N SER A 106 -12.23 14.65 12.63
CA SER A 106 -11.42 13.97 13.65
C SER A 106 -11.57 12.44 13.59
N ILE A 107 -12.78 11.92 13.38
CA ILE A 107 -13.03 10.48 13.27
C ILE A 107 -12.34 9.91 12.03
N ILE A 108 -12.44 10.59 10.88
CA ILE A 108 -11.77 10.17 9.64
C ILE A 108 -10.25 10.13 9.82
N ALA A 109 -9.68 11.16 10.46
CA ALA A 109 -8.25 11.19 10.77
C ALA A 109 -7.83 10.04 11.68
N ASP A 110 -8.60 9.73 12.73
CA ASP A 110 -8.36 8.62 13.65
C ASP A 110 -8.43 7.26 12.94
N VAL A 111 -9.49 7.03 12.16
CA VAL A 111 -9.66 5.80 11.38
C VAL A 111 -8.49 5.60 10.40
N CYS A 112 -8.09 6.67 9.72
CA CYS A 112 -6.97 6.64 8.80
C CYS A 112 -5.66 6.27 9.52
N ALA A 113 -5.35 6.97 10.62
CA ALA A 113 -4.12 6.79 11.40
C ALA A 113 -4.02 5.43 12.08
N ASN A 114 -5.11 4.95 12.68
CA ASN A 114 -5.09 3.78 13.57
C ASN A 114 -5.48 2.47 12.90
N TYR A 115 -6.16 2.50 11.74
CA TYR A 115 -6.65 1.29 11.10
C TYR A 115 -6.17 1.16 9.65
N ILE A 116 -6.32 2.21 8.84
CA ILE A 116 -5.98 2.12 7.41
C ILE A 116 -4.47 2.05 7.21
N ILE A 117 -3.70 2.98 7.78
CA ILE A 117 -2.23 3.03 7.65
C ILE A 117 -1.57 1.75 8.21
N PRO A 118 -1.91 1.27 9.43
CA PRO A 118 -1.40 -0.01 9.93
C PRO A 118 -1.80 -1.19 9.05
N GLY A 119 -3.02 -1.19 8.50
CA GLY A 119 -3.49 -2.20 7.56
C GLY A 119 -2.65 -2.26 6.28
N ILE A 120 -2.23 -1.12 5.75
CA ILE A 120 -1.32 -1.04 4.60
C ILE A 120 0.06 -1.58 4.97
N ASN A 121 0.63 -1.16 6.10
CA ASN A 121 1.92 -1.67 6.58
C ASN A 121 1.93 -3.20 6.73
N ASN A 122 0.86 -3.77 7.28
CA ASN A 122 0.70 -5.21 7.41
C ASN A 122 0.65 -5.92 6.04
N LYS A 123 -0.01 -5.31 5.04
CA LYS A 123 -0.05 -5.82 3.67
C LYS A 123 1.33 -5.75 3.00
N CYS A 124 2.10 -4.66 3.19
CA CYS A 124 3.49 -4.56 2.72
C CYS A 124 4.36 -5.69 3.29
N ASN A 125 4.33 -5.86 4.62
CA ASN A 125 5.12 -6.88 5.30
C ASN A 125 4.75 -8.29 4.83
N SER A 126 3.46 -8.55 4.63
CA SER A 126 2.96 -9.83 4.15
C SER A 126 3.38 -10.09 2.71
N LEU A 127 3.31 -9.08 1.84
CA LEU A 127 3.75 -9.17 0.45
C LEU A 127 5.24 -9.47 0.35
N GLN A 128 6.09 -8.79 1.13
CA GLN A 128 7.53 -9.05 1.17
C GLN A 128 7.84 -10.48 1.64
N LYS A 129 7.17 -10.95 2.71
CA LYS A 129 7.31 -12.34 3.19
C LYS A 129 6.89 -13.35 2.12
N MET A 130 5.79 -13.09 1.42
CA MET A 130 5.31 -13.95 0.34
C MET A 130 6.29 -13.95 -0.83
N SER A 131 6.79 -12.79 -1.24
CA SER A 131 7.77 -12.66 -2.32
C SER A 131 9.04 -13.46 -2.04
N LYS A 132 9.54 -13.44 -0.79
CA LYS A 132 10.68 -14.26 -0.38
C LYS A 132 10.40 -15.74 -0.54
N LYS A 133 9.23 -16.22 -0.07
CA LYS A 133 8.83 -17.62 -0.25
C LYS A 133 8.71 -18.01 -1.73
N CYS A 134 8.12 -17.15 -2.56
CA CYS A 134 8.03 -17.39 -4.00
C CYS A 134 9.42 -17.48 -4.65
N ARG A 135 10.36 -16.61 -4.27
CA ARG A 135 11.76 -16.68 -4.71
C ARG A 135 12.39 -18.02 -4.33
N ASP A 136 12.26 -18.44 -3.08
CA ASP A 136 12.86 -19.67 -2.59
C ASP A 136 12.31 -20.90 -3.34
N ILE A 137 10.99 -20.96 -3.57
CA ILE A 137 10.35 -22.02 -4.37
C ILE A 137 10.85 -21.99 -5.82
N ALA A 138 10.94 -20.81 -6.44
CA ALA A 138 11.39 -20.68 -7.81
C ALA A 138 12.87 -21.08 -7.98
N LEU A 139 13.72 -20.78 -7.00
CA LEU A 139 15.12 -21.22 -6.99
C LEU A 139 15.23 -22.75 -6.85
N LEU A 140 14.43 -23.38 -5.99
CA LEU A 140 14.37 -24.85 -5.87
C LEU A 140 13.93 -25.49 -7.19
N ALA A 141 12.86 -24.99 -7.79
CA ALA A 141 12.37 -25.48 -9.08
C ALA A 141 13.41 -25.31 -10.20
N ALA A 142 14.07 -24.15 -10.27
CA ALA A 142 15.14 -23.91 -11.22
C ALA A 142 16.33 -24.86 -11.00
N GLY A 143 16.67 -25.15 -9.74
CA GLY A 143 17.68 -26.14 -9.37
C GLY A 143 17.38 -27.54 -9.89
N GLU A 144 16.14 -28.01 -9.72
CA GLU A 144 15.71 -29.32 -10.24
C GLU A 144 15.77 -29.40 -11.76
N VAL A 145 15.34 -28.35 -12.46
CA VAL A 145 15.46 -28.29 -13.93
C VAL A 145 16.92 -28.37 -14.35
N MET A 146 17.82 -27.64 -13.68
CA MET A 146 19.26 -27.70 -13.98
C MET A 146 19.86 -29.08 -13.68
N ARG A 147 19.42 -29.75 -12.62
CA ARG A 147 19.85 -31.12 -12.28
C ARG A 147 19.49 -32.09 -13.40
N VAL A 148 18.23 -32.09 -13.83
CA VAL A 148 17.74 -32.98 -14.91
C VAL A 148 18.45 -32.69 -16.24
N LEU A 149 18.66 -31.42 -16.58
CA LEU A 149 19.43 -31.05 -17.79
C LEU A 149 20.88 -31.52 -17.74
N ASN A 150 21.52 -31.46 -16.56
CA ASN A 150 22.87 -31.98 -16.37
C ASN A 150 22.92 -33.50 -16.49
N GLU A 151 21.97 -34.22 -15.90
CA GLU A 151 21.84 -35.68 -16.03
C GLU A 151 21.66 -36.10 -17.48
N LEU A 152 20.80 -35.42 -18.24
CA LEU A 152 20.64 -35.64 -19.67
C LEU A 152 21.94 -35.39 -20.44
N SER A 153 22.66 -34.31 -20.11
CA SER A 153 23.95 -34.00 -20.74
C SER A 153 25.01 -35.08 -20.47
N LEU A 154 25.03 -35.63 -19.25
CA LEU A 154 25.91 -36.73 -18.87
C LEU A 154 25.52 -38.05 -19.55
N ALA A 155 24.22 -38.39 -19.57
CA ALA A 155 23.72 -39.59 -20.24
C ALA A 155 24.03 -39.57 -21.74
N MET A 156 23.89 -38.41 -22.40
CA MET A 156 24.29 -38.24 -23.81
C MET A 156 25.80 -38.38 -24.04
N ARG A 157 26.64 -38.19 -23.01
CA ARG A 157 28.08 -38.45 -23.10
C ARG A 157 28.39 -39.95 -22.97
N THR A 158 27.63 -40.68 -22.16
CA THR A 158 27.91 -42.08 -21.81
C THR A 158 27.22 -43.13 -22.67
N TYR A 159 26.10 -42.81 -23.32
CA TYR A 159 25.33 -43.82 -24.09
C TYR A 159 25.94 -44.21 -25.46
N HIS A 160 26.91 -43.46 -26.02
CA HIS A 160 27.58 -43.78 -27.31
C HIS A 160 29.00 -43.19 -27.42
#